data_AF-A0A3R7EP01-F1
#
_entry.id   AF-A0A3R7EP01-F1
#
_cell.length_a   1.000
_cell.length_b   1.000
_cell.length_c   1.000
_cell.angle_alpha   90.00
_cell.angle_beta   90.00
_cell.angle_gamma   90.00
#
_symmetry.space_group_name_H-M   'P 1'
#
loop_
_entity.id
_entity.type
_entity.pdbx_description
1 polymer ?
#
loop_
_entity_poly.entity_id
_entity_poly.type
_entity_poly.pdbx_seq_one_letter_code
_entity_poly.pdbx_strand_id
1 'polypeptide(L)'
;MTLKLQLVQDGEVIFEIPLSPSDWPKEQLKEELDSIEEDFDRFSRIFNAMSNETRLRMMKNLIQKEDQTMNFADFMHELELNPKLVWENARRLTEGGLLTKTGRGKYSCSEFGQRTFMIMSLALRRLIETLEELEKI
;
A
#
# COMPACT_ATOMS: atom_id res chain seq x y z
N MET A 1 27.82 -0.32 -10.02
CA MET A 1 26.98 0.84 -9.61
C MET A 1 26.29 0.43 -8.32
N THR A 2 26.24 1.30 -7.31
CA THR A 2 25.48 1.03 -6.09
C THR A 2 24.09 1.65 -6.25
N LEU A 3 23.05 0.81 -6.27
CA LEU A 3 21.67 1.24 -6.43
C LEU A 3 20.97 1.16 -5.07
N LYS A 4 20.22 2.20 -4.70
CA LYS A 4 19.57 2.31 -3.40
C LYS A 4 18.19 2.94 -3.52
N LEU A 5 17.28 2.54 -2.65
CA LEU A 5 15.98 3.16 -2.46
C LEU A 5 16.06 4.15 -1.30
N GLN A 6 15.55 5.37 -1.48
CA GLN A 6 15.48 6.39 -0.43
C GLN A 6 14.04 6.86 -0.24
N LEU A 7 13.65 7.07 1.02
CA LEU A 7 12.48 7.88 1.36
C LEU A 7 12.95 9.23 1.88
N VAL A 8 12.43 10.30 1.29
CA VAL A 8 12.83 11.68 1.60
C VAL A 8 11.61 12.46 2.08
N GLN A 9 11.76 13.18 3.18
CA GLN A 9 10.76 14.12 3.70
C GLN A 9 11.39 15.49 3.86
N ASP A 10 10.76 16.50 3.25
CA ASP A 10 11.19 17.90 3.33
C ASP A 10 12.66 18.12 2.92
N GLY A 11 13.17 17.29 2.01
CA GLY A 11 14.56 17.31 1.53
C GLY A 11 15.52 16.44 2.32
N GLU A 12 15.11 15.90 3.47
CA GLU A 12 15.92 15.04 4.34
C GLU A 12 15.64 13.56 4.08
N VAL A 13 16.69 12.75 4.00
CA VAL A 13 16.57 11.30 3.81
C VAL A 13 16.13 10.66 5.14
N ILE A 14 14.90 10.13 5.19
CA ILE A 14 14.37 9.41 6.36
C ILE A 14 14.96 8.01 6.43
N PHE A 15 15.01 7.30 5.30
CA PHE A 15 15.60 5.97 5.23
C PHE A 15 16.27 5.74 3.88
N GLU A 16 17.25 4.84 3.89
CA GLU A 16 17.96 4.36 2.70
C GLU A 16 18.17 2.85 2.77
N ILE A 17 17.92 2.14 1.67
CA ILE A 17 18.05 0.68 1.56
C ILE A 17 18.86 0.38 0.28
N PRO A 18 20.08 -0.18 0.38
CA PRO A 18 20.79 -0.73 -0.78
C PRO A 18 20.03 -1.89 -1.42
N LEU A 19 19.95 -1.93 -2.75
CA LEU A 19 19.24 -2.97 -3.49
C LEU A 19 20.13 -4.19 -3.84
N SER A 20 21.44 -4.10 -3.58
CA SER A 20 22.36 -5.26 -3.68
C SER A 20 22.80 -5.71 -2.29
N PRO A 21 22.72 -7.01 -1.96
CA PRO A 21 23.26 -7.55 -0.71
C PRO A 21 24.75 -7.25 -0.48
N SER A 22 25.52 -7.07 -1.56
CA SER A 22 26.96 -6.72 -1.48
C SER A 22 27.21 -5.34 -0.91
N ASP A 23 26.21 -4.46 -0.99
CA ASP A 23 26.33 -3.04 -0.63
C ASP A 23 25.92 -2.79 0.83
N TRP A 24 25.52 -3.85 1.55
CA TRP A 24 25.16 -3.79 2.97
C TRP A 24 26.33 -4.12 3.89
N PRO A 25 26.42 -3.48 5.07
CA PRO A 25 27.15 -4.05 6.19
C PRO A 25 26.56 -5.42 6.57
N LYS A 26 27.42 -6.43 6.73
CA LYS A 26 27.00 -7.83 6.88
C LYS A 26 26.06 -8.06 8.07
N GLU A 27 26.38 -7.44 9.21
CA GLU A 27 25.61 -7.54 10.44
C GLU A 27 24.25 -6.85 10.29
N GLN A 28 24.20 -5.69 9.63
CA GLN A 28 22.96 -4.95 9.39
C GLN A 28 22.02 -5.71 8.46
N LEU A 29 22.52 -6.28 7.36
CA LEU A 29 21.67 -7.10 6.48
C LEU A 29 21.09 -8.29 7.21
N LYS A 30 21.86 -8.92 8.10
CA LYS A 30 21.38 -10.05 8.89
C LYS A 30 20.25 -9.62 9.84
N GLU A 31 20.43 -8.52 10.57
CA GLU A 31 19.40 -7.98 11.47
C GLU A 31 18.11 -7.63 10.72
N GLU A 32 18.23 -6.98 9.55
CA GLU A 32 17.09 -6.65 8.69
C GLU A 32 16.35 -7.94 8.24
N LEU A 33 17.08 -8.95 7.77
CA LEU A 33 16.50 -10.22 7.34
C LEU A 33 15.86 -11.01 8.49
N ASP A 34 16.49 -11.02 9.67
CA ASP A 34 15.95 -11.69 10.86
C ASP A 34 14.63 -11.03 11.30
N SER A 35 14.49 -9.70 11.12
CA SER A 35 13.27 -8.96 11.46
C SER A 35 12.09 -9.22 10.51
N ILE A 36 12.33 -9.75 9.30
CA ILE A 36 11.26 -10.05 8.32
C ILE A 36 10.25 -11.05 8.89
N GLU A 37 10.72 -12.04 9.64
CA GLU A 37 9.83 -13.06 10.23
C GLU A 37 8.91 -12.43 11.29
N GLU A 38 9.41 -11.44 12.03
CA GLU A 38 8.62 -10.70 13.04
C GLU A 38 7.55 -9.81 12.39
N ASP A 39 7.85 -9.26 11.20
CA ASP A 39 6.94 -8.40 10.43
C ASP A 39 5.97 -9.16 9.51
N PHE A 40 6.09 -10.49 9.41
CA PHE A 40 5.30 -11.30 8.47
C PHE A 40 3.79 -11.11 8.65
N ASP A 41 3.31 -11.10 9.89
CA ASP A 41 1.90 -10.90 10.21
C ASP A 41 1.40 -9.53 9.74
N ARG A 42 2.22 -8.49 9.88
CA ARG A 42 1.90 -7.13 9.46
C ARG A 42 1.83 -7.04 7.94
N PHE A 43 2.82 -7.57 7.23
CA PHE A 43 2.82 -7.62 5.77
C PHE A 43 1.65 -8.45 5.23
N SER A 44 1.39 -9.61 5.83
CA SER A 44 0.28 -10.49 5.46
C SER A 44 -1.06 -9.75 5.53
N ARG A 45 -1.32 -8.92 6.54
CA ARG A 45 -2.54 -8.10 6.62
C ARG A 45 -2.66 -7.10 5.47
N ILE A 46 -1.56 -6.42 5.14
CA ILE A 46 -1.53 -5.45 4.03
C ILE A 46 -1.78 -6.16 2.70
N PHE A 47 -1.06 -7.25 2.42
CA PHE A 47 -1.23 -8.02 1.18
C PHE A 47 -2.61 -8.65 1.08
N ASN A 48 -3.14 -9.23 2.17
CA ASN A 48 -4.51 -9.75 2.17
C ASN A 48 -5.54 -8.66 1.87
N ALA A 49 -5.33 -7.43 2.34
CA ALA A 49 -6.21 -6.31 2.03
C ALA A 49 -6.02 -5.78 0.59
N MET A 50 -4.80 -5.73 0.07
CA MET A 50 -4.48 -5.06 -1.20
C MET A 50 -4.45 -5.99 -2.43
N SER A 51 -4.16 -7.28 -2.26
CA SER A 51 -4.08 -8.28 -3.34
C SER A 51 -5.46 -8.75 -3.79
N ASN A 52 -6.32 -7.79 -4.13
CA ASN A 52 -7.66 -8.02 -4.66
C ASN A 52 -8.11 -6.84 -5.52
N GLU A 53 -8.53 -7.14 -6.75
CA GLU A 53 -8.89 -6.14 -7.74
C GLU A 53 -10.04 -5.24 -7.31
N THR A 54 -11.08 -5.78 -6.66
CA THR A 54 -12.21 -4.98 -6.19
C THR A 54 -11.77 -3.99 -5.12
N ARG A 55 -10.94 -4.42 -4.16
CA ARG A 55 -10.37 -3.54 -3.13
C ARG A 55 -9.46 -2.48 -3.71
N LEU A 56 -8.64 -2.83 -4.69
CA LEU A 56 -7.82 -1.88 -5.44
C LEU A 56 -8.69 -0.81 -6.11
N ARG A 57 -9.77 -1.20 -6.80
CA ARG A 57 -10.73 -0.27 -7.44
C ARG A 57 -11.43 0.62 -6.41
N MET A 58 -11.85 0.07 -5.27
CA MET A 58 -12.44 0.83 -4.16
C MET A 58 -11.48 1.89 -3.62
N MET A 59 -10.25 1.52 -3.30
CA MET A 59 -9.25 2.44 -2.79
C MET A 59 -8.85 3.50 -3.83
N LYS A 60 -8.72 3.12 -5.10
CA LYS A 60 -8.46 4.06 -6.20
C LYS A 60 -9.54 5.12 -6.29
N ASN A 61 -10.82 4.72 -6.33
CA ASN A 61 -11.92 5.67 -6.45
C ASN A 61 -11.99 6.59 -5.22
N LEU A 62 -11.81 6.03 -4.02
CA LEU A 62 -11.80 6.79 -2.77
C LEU A 62 -10.70 7.85 -2.73
N ILE A 63 -9.45 7.51 -3.09
CA ILE A 63 -8.30 8.43 -3.08
C ILE A 63 -8.46 9.55 -4.11
N GLN A 64 -9.22 9.32 -5.19
CA GLN A 64 -9.51 10.32 -6.21
C GLN A 64 -10.58 11.34 -5.77
N LYS A 65 -11.30 11.11 -4.66
CA LYS A 65 -12.26 12.07 -4.10
C LYS A 65 -11.54 13.15 -3.31
N GLU A 66 -12.03 14.39 -3.40
CA GLU A 66 -11.45 15.54 -2.67
C GLU A 66 -11.45 15.35 -1.15
N ASP A 67 -12.54 14.79 -0.59
CA ASP A 67 -12.65 14.53 0.85
C ASP A 67 -12.16 13.13 1.25
N GLN A 68 -11.71 12.32 0.28
CA GLN A 68 -11.29 10.93 0.46
C GLN A 68 -12.29 10.06 1.23
N THR A 69 -13.59 10.32 1.01
CA THR A 69 -14.66 9.53 1.59
C THR A 69 -15.61 8.99 0.55
N MET A 70 -16.24 7.86 0.88
CA MET A 70 -17.33 7.27 0.11
C MET A 70 -18.34 6.63 1.05
N ASN A 71 -19.61 6.71 0.69
CA ASN A 71 -20.65 5.94 1.35
C ASN A 71 -20.87 4.58 0.65
N PHE A 72 -21.62 3.71 1.31
CA PHE A 72 -21.93 2.37 0.80
C PHE A 72 -22.62 2.38 -0.58
N ALA A 73 -23.53 3.33 -0.81
CA ALA A 73 -24.23 3.48 -2.09
C ALA A 73 -23.30 3.96 -3.20
N ASP A 74 -22.35 4.86 -2.89
CA ASP A 74 -21.33 5.30 -3.86
C ASP A 74 -20.54 4.11 -4.39
N PHE A 75 -20.11 3.18 -3.51
CA PHE A 75 -19.42 1.96 -3.94
C PHE A 75 -20.30 1.05 -4.80
N MET A 76 -21.60 0.96 -4.53
CA MET A 76 -22.49 0.16 -5.38
C MET A 76 -22.67 0.79 -6.75
N HIS A 77 -22.88 2.10 -6.81
CA HIS A 77 -23.20 2.80 -8.06
C HIS A 77 -21.97 3.07 -8.93
N GLU A 78 -20.88 3.57 -8.35
CA GLU A 78 -19.69 3.96 -9.11
C GLU A 78 -18.82 2.76 -9.54
N LEU A 79 -18.89 1.66 -8.79
CA LEU A 79 -18.09 0.46 -9.09
C LEU A 79 -18.93 -0.74 -9.53
N GLU A 80 -20.25 -0.56 -9.65
CA GLU A 80 -21.23 -1.59 -10.04
C GLU A 80 -21.18 -2.82 -9.12
N LEU A 81 -20.96 -2.59 -7.82
CA LEU A 81 -20.83 -3.66 -6.83
C LEU A 81 -22.19 -3.99 -6.20
N ASN A 82 -22.45 -5.27 -5.97
CA ASN A 82 -23.59 -5.67 -5.15
C ASN A 82 -23.31 -5.43 -3.65
N PRO A 83 -24.36 -5.36 -2.79
CA PRO A 83 -24.19 -5.08 -1.37
C PRO A 83 -23.23 -6.05 -0.64
N LYS A 84 -23.24 -7.33 -1.01
CA LYS A 84 -22.37 -8.34 -0.40
C LYS A 84 -20.90 -8.01 -0.67
N LEU A 85 -20.56 -7.72 -1.92
CA LEU A 85 -19.19 -7.37 -2.32
C LEU A 85 -18.72 -6.07 -1.67
N VAL A 86 -19.57 -5.04 -1.58
CA VAL A 86 -19.21 -3.80 -0.88
C VAL A 86 -18.90 -4.10 0.59
N TRP A 87 -19.76 -4.85 1.28
CA TRP A 87 -19.57 -5.17 2.70
C TRP A 87 -18.30 -6.00 2.94
N GLU A 88 -18.10 -7.09 2.20
CA GLU A 88 -16.94 -7.97 2.37
C GLU A 88 -15.63 -7.21 2.13
N ASN A 89 -15.57 -6.43 1.04
CA ASN A 89 -14.35 -5.71 0.68
C ASN A 89 -14.08 -4.52 1.62
N ALA A 90 -15.09 -3.73 1.97
CA ALA A 90 -14.94 -2.64 2.92
C ALA A 90 -14.51 -3.16 4.31
N ARG A 91 -15.06 -4.30 4.75
CA ARG A 91 -14.64 -4.96 5.98
C ARG A 91 -13.17 -5.36 5.94
N ARG A 92 -12.72 -6.04 4.89
CA ARG A 92 -11.31 -6.44 4.74
C ARG A 92 -10.35 -5.25 4.69
N LEU A 93 -10.73 -4.19 3.98
CA LEU A 93 -9.96 -2.95 3.97
C LEU A 93 -9.89 -2.27 5.35
N THR A 94 -10.97 -2.35 6.13
CA THR A 94 -11.00 -1.83 7.52
C THR A 94 -10.15 -2.69 8.45
N GLU A 95 -10.24 -4.02 8.36
CA GLU A 95 -9.40 -4.98 9.12
C GLU A 95 -7.91 -4.80 8.82
N GLY A 96 -7.56 -4.45 7.57
CA GLY A 96 -6.20 -4.11 7.15
C GLY A 96 -5.76 -2.67 7.51
N GLY A 97 -6.61 -1.88 8.16
CA GLY A 97 -6.32 -0.50 8.57
C GLY A 97 -6.35 0.53 7.43
N LEU A 98 -6.78 0.15 6.23
CA LEU A 98 -6.80 1.03 5.04
C LEU A 98 -8.01 1.97 5.01
N LEU A 99 -9.13 1.52 5.57
CA LEU A 99 -10.36 2.30 5.71
C LEU A 99 -10.71 2.52 7.18
N THR A 100 -11.36 3.65 7.46
CA THR A 100 -12.02 3.93 8.72
C THR A 100 -13.51 4.14 8.49
N LYS A 101 -14.35 3.54 9.32
CA LYS A 101 -15.80 3.75 9.28
C LYS A 101 -16.16 4.97 10.11
N THR A 102 -16.67 6.02 9.48
CA THR A 102 -16.94 7.33 10.12
C THR A 102 -18.38 7.50 10.61
N GLY A 103 -19.23 6.49 10.37
CA GLY A 103 -20.66 6.47 10.78
C GLY A 103 -21.61 6.55 9.58
N ARG A 104 -22.90 6.21 9.78
CA ARG A 104 -23.96 6.23 8.74
C ARG A 104 -23.62 5.52 7.42
N GLY A 105 -22.78 4.48 7.46
CA GLY A 105 -22.36 3.75 6.26
C GLY A 105 -21.32 4.49 5.40
N LYS A 106 -20.69 5.53 5.94
CA LYS A 106 -19.59 6.28 5.33
C LYS A 106 -18.24 5.69 5.74
N TYR A 107 -17.33 5.66 4.78
CA TYR A 107 -15.95 5.23 4.91
C TYR A 107 -15.02 6.38 4.53
N SER A 108 -13.89 6.51 5.22
CA SER A 108 -12.79 7.39 4.86
C SER A 108 -11.53 6.58 4.67
N CYS A 109 -10.62 7.06 3.82
CA CYS A 109 -9.27 6.53 3.79
C CYS A 109 -8.56 6.93 5.09
N SER A 110 -7.83 6.00 5.71
CA SER A 110 -6.94 6.37 6.82
C SER A 110 -5.64 6.95 6.25
N GLU A 111 -4.91 7.76 7.03
CA GLU A 111 -3.60 8.27 6.58
C GLU A 111 -2.62 7.13 6.27
N PHE A 112 -2.63 6.09 7.12
CA PHE A 112 -1.88 4.85 6.88
C PHE A 112 -2.30 4.21 5.56
N GLY A 113 -3.61 4.04 5.35
CA GLY A 113 -4.18 3.44 4.15
C GLY A 113 -3.84 4.17 2.88
N GLN A 114 -3.86 5.50 2.92
CA GLN A 114 -3.48 6.35 1.80
C GLN A 114 -2.00 6.12 1.46
N ARG A 115 -1.08 6.26 2.43
CA ARG A 115 0.36 6.08 2.19
C ARG A 115 0.68 4.67 1.72
N THR A 116 0.11 3.64 2.36
CA THR A 116 0.28 2.24 1.96
C THR A 116 -0.27 1.99 0.55
N PHE A 117 -1.43 2.54 0.19
CA PHE A 117 -1.95 2.41 -1.17
C PHE A 117 -1.01 3.06 -2.20
N MET A 118 -0.51 4.26 -1.92
CA MET A 118 0.45 4.95 -2.80
C MET A 118 1.73 4.13 -3.00
N ILE A 119 2.27 3.54 -1.93
CA ILE A 119 3.46 2.68 -1.99
C ILE A 119 3.18 1.43 -2.82
N MET A 120 2.13 0.68 -2.47
CA MET A 120 1.87 -0.65 -3.06
C MET A 120 1.38 -0.60 -4.51
N SER A 121 0.67 0.47 -4.92
CA SER A 121 0.06 0.55 -6.25
C SER A 121 0.84 1.42 -7.23
N LEU A 122 1.35 2.57 -6.78
CA LEU A 122 2.01 3.53 -7.65
C LEU A 122 3.53 3.43 -7.54
N ALA A 123 4.08 3.49 -6.33
CA ALA A 123 5.52 3.46 -6.15
C ALA A 123 6.09 2.11 -6.59
N LEU A 124 5.52 0.99 -6.15
CA LEU A 124 5.97 -0.35 -6.53
C LEU A 124 5.93 -0.56 -8.04
N ARG A 125 4.87 -0.12 -8.73
CA ARG A 125 4.79 -0.17 -10.20
C ARG A 125 5.96 0.58 -10.85
N ARG A 126 6.20 1.82 -10.43
CA ARG A 126 7.29 2.66 -10.97
C ARG A 126 8.67 2.09 -10.63
N LEU A 127 8.84 1.52 -9.44
CA LEU A 127 10.08 0.86 -9.04
C LEU A 127 10.38 -0.34 -9.93
N ILE A 128 9.40 -1.22 -10.15
CA ILE A 128 9.57 -2.38 -11.04
C ILE A 128 9.88 -1.93 -12.47
N GLU A 129 9.11 -0.98 -13.03
CA GLU A 129 9.37 -0.41 -14.36
C GLU A 129 10.82 0.11 -14.47
N THR A 130 11.30 0.82 -13.45
CA THR A 130 12.66 1.39 -13.42
C THR A 130 13.73 0.30 -13.35
N LEU A 131 13.52 -0.74 -12.54
CA LEU A 131 14.47 -1.86 -12.42
C LEU A 131 14.56 -2.65 -13.73
N GLU A 132 13.43 -2.92 -14.38
CA GLU A 132 13.39 -3.59 -15.70
C GLU A 132 14.07 -2.77 -16.79
N GLU A 133 14.00 -1.44 -16.74
CA GLU A 133 14.71 -0.55 -17.66
C GLU A 133 16.23 -0.61 -17.42
N LEU A 134 16.67 -0.67 -16.16
CA LEU A 134 18.08 -0.79 -15.80
C LEU A 134 18.69 -2.12 -16.23
N GLU A 135 17.94 -3.22 -16.19
CA GLU A 135 18.42 -4.54 -16.65
C GLU A 135 18.59 -4.66 -18.18
N LYS A 136 17.94 -3.77 -18.94
CA LYS A 136 18.03 -3.73 -20.41
C LYS A 136 19.22 -2.92 -20.93
N ILE A 137 19.96 -2.25 -20.03
CA ILE A 137 21.14 -1.42 -20.31
C ILE A 137 22.41 -2.24 -20.06
#